data_AF-A0A1R1Y828-F1
#
_entry.id   AF-A0A1R1Y828-F1
#
_cell.length_a   1.000
_cell.length_b   1.000
_cell.length_c   1.000
_cell.angle_alpha   90.00
_cell.angle_beta   90.00
_cell.angle_gamma   90.00
#
_symmetry.space_group_name_H-M   'P 1'
#
loop_
_entity.id
_entity.type
_entity.pdbx_description
1 polymer ?
#
loop_
_entity_poly.entity_id
_entity_poly.type
_entity_poly.pdbx_seq_one_letter_code
_entity_poly.pdbx_strand_id
1 'polypeptide(L)'
;MSTQENRRYNFEPTLFKGNEGTDPAAWIRRYELYARLSKWEEEDRIDFMELYMEGKGLLWYNRNKDKMDTWDITKSLFEKEFDGKDGEIRAWTELQTLKYADFSEVSDFEIRLNKLLIKAKITDESVKLKILISAMKPKYQKLVIKSKAENIKKALELIQEEEDLEKIVNSKGISETKEDQFVQKKERTVVKTHKIEDSQDIVKTLIEGFDRLNINIIE
;
A
#
# COMPACT_ATOMS: atom_id res chain seq x y z
N MET A 1 -2.81 23.97 38.78
CA MET A 1 -4.18 23.82 38.24
C MET A 1 -4.04 23.60 36.74
N SER A 2 -4.21 22.36 36.28
CA SER A 2 -4.09 22.02 34.85
C SER A 2 -5.26 22.59 34.08
N THR A 3 -4.96 23.42 33.09
CA THR A 3 -5.87 23.86 32.04
C THR A 3 -6.32 22.62 31.26
N GLN A 4 -7.57 22.20 31.46
CA GLN A 4 -8.22 21.30 30.51
C GLN A 4 -8.41 22.11 29.21
N GLU A 5 -7.57 21.85 28.21
CA GLU A 5 -7.84 22.27 26.85
C GLU A 5 -9.17 21.66 26.42
N ASN A 6 -10.18 22.51 26.39
CA ASN A 6 -11.48 22.22 25.86
C ASN A 6 -11.28 21.92 24.36
N ARG A 7 -11.14 20.64 23.99
CA ARG A 7 -11.11 20.22 22.58
C ARG A 7 -12.45 20.60 21.96
N ARG A 8 -12.53 21.82 21.42
CA ARG A 8 -13.63 22.21 20.53
C ARG A 8 -13.52 21.32 19.32
N TYR A 9 -14.31 20.25 19.30
CA TYR A 9 -14.49 19.45 18.10
C TYR A 9 -15.03 20.39 17.01
N ASN A 10 -14.19 20.68 16.01
CA ASN A 10 -14.66 21.43 14.86
C ASN A 10 -15.48 20.47 14.00
N PHE A 11 -16.81 20.57 14.11
CA PHE A 11 -17.75 19.77 13.33
C PHE A 11 -17.91 20.28 11.91
N GLU A 12 -17.31 21.42 11.59
CA GLU A 12 -17.35 22.04 10.28
C GLU A 12 -16.66 21.13 9.22
N PRO A 13 -17.32 20.90 8.07
CA PRO A 13 -16.72 20.18 6.96
C PRO A 13 -15.47 20.90 6.45
N THR A 14 -14.43 20.14 6.13
CA THR A 14 -13.25 20.67 5.44
C THR A 14 -13.62 21.06 4.00
N LEU A 15 -12.92 22.02 3.39
CA LEU A 15 -13.16 22.39 1.99
C LEU A 15 -12.96 21.21 1.02
N PHE A 16 -13.87 21.04 0.07
CA PHE A 16 -13.81 20.00 -0.96
C PHE A 16 -13.17 20.52 -2.24
N LYS A 17 -11.94 20.06 -2.50
CA LYS A 17 -11.15 20.46 -3.67
C LYS A 17 -11.46 19.66 -4.95
N GLY A 18 -12.12 18.51 -4.82
CA GLY A 18 -12.36 17.58 -5.93
C GLY A 18 -11.11 16.88 -6.47
N ASN A 19 -10.04 16.77 -5.65
CA ASN A 19 -8.75 16.15 -5.99
C ASN A 19 -8.55 14.79 -5.28
N GLU A 20 -7.47 14.09 -5.62
CA GLU A 20 -7.17 12.69 -5.25
C GLU A 20 -6.97 12.40 -3.74
N GLY A 21 -7.10 13.40 -2.87
CA GLY A 21 -6.94 13.24 -1.42
C GLY A 21 -8.24 13.15 -0.63
N THR A 22 -9.37 13.60 -1.20
CA THR A 22 -10.63 13.72 -0.45
C THR A 22 -11.63 12.69 -0.91
N ASP A 23 -12.04 11.82 0.02
CA ASP A 23 -13.06 10.81 -0.23
C ASP A 23 -14.45 11.47 -0.36
N PRO A 24 -15.05 11.53 -1.57
CA PRO A 24 -16.28 12.29 -1.80
C PRO A 24 -17.45 11.78 -0.96
N ALA A 25 -17.60 10.47 -0.84
CA ALA A 25 -18.65 9.84 -0.02
C ALA A 25 -18.49 10.15 1.48
N ALA A 26 -17.25 10.19 1.99
CA ALA A 26 -17.00 10.56 3.37
C ALA A 26 -17.24 12.06 3.62
N TRP A 27 -16.90 12.89 2.63
CA TRP A 27 -17.08 14.33 2.71
C TRP A 27 -18.56 14.72 2.71
N ILE A 28 -19.35 14.21 1.76
CA ILE A 28 -20.78 14.53 1.67
C ILE A 28 -21.53 14.09 2.93
N ARG A 29 -21.15 12.93 3.51
CA ARG A 29 -21.70 12.46 4.78
C ARG A 29 -21.37 13.41 5.94
N ARG A 30 -20.14 13.94 6.00
CA ARG A 30 -19.76 14.91 7.03
C ARG A 30 -20.54 16.22 6.87
N TYR A 31 -20.71 16.68 5.62
CA TYR A 31 -21.54 17.84 5.30
C TYR A 31 -23.00 17.65 5.75
N GLU A 32 -23.62 16.50 5.48
CA GLU A 32 -24.98 16.18 5.93
C GLU A 32 -25.12 16.18 7.46
N LEU A 33 -24.13 15.63 8.17
CA LEU A 33 -24.12 15.64 9.63
C LEU A 33 -24.03 17.05 10.19
N TYR A 34 -23.20 17.90 9.58
CA TYR A 34 -23.07 19.31 9.97
C TYR A 34 -24.35 20.09 9.66
N ALA A 35 -24.94 19.91 8.47
CA ALA A 35 -26.22 20.51 8.11
C ALA A 35 -27.34 20.15 9.09
N ARG A 36 -27.39 18.87 9.52
CA ARG A 36 -28.33 18.42 10.55
C ARG A 36 -28.08 19.04 11.92
N LEU A 37 -26.81 19.19 12.31
CA LEU A 37 -26.44 19.83 13.57
C LEU A 37 -26.83 21.31 13.57
N SER A 38 -26.60 21.99 12.45
CA SER A 38 -26.92 23.40 12.22
C SER A 38 -28.39 23.65 11.88
N LYS A 39 -29.19 22.59 11.74
CA LYS A 39 -30.63 22.63 11.38
C LYS A 39 -30.91 23.38 10.08
N TRP A 40 -30.07 23.16 9.07
CA TRP A 40 -30.28 23.76 7.75
C TRP A 40 -31.49 23.14 7.06
N GLU A 41 -32.30 24.02 6.48
CA GLU A 41 -33.35 23.67 5.54
C GLU A 41 -32.74 23.12 4.25
N GLU A 42 -33.55 22.50 3.40
CA GLU A 42 -33.03 21.84 2.20
C GLU A 42 -32.38 22.82 1.21
N GLU A 43 -32.98 24.00 1.04
CA GLU A 43 -32.46 25.09 0.21
C GLU A 43 -31.10 25.58 0.74
N ASP A 44 -30.99 25.81 2.06
CA ASP A 44 -29.75 26.22 2.72
C ASP A 44 -28.61 25.21 2.51
N ARG A 45 -28.93 23.90 2.45
CA ARG A 45 -27.92 22.84 2.20
C ARG A 45 -27.38 22.89 0.78
N ILE A 46 -28.16 23.38 -0.18
CA ILE A 46 -27.68 23.52 -1.55
C ILE A 46 -26.82 24.79 -1.62
N ASP A 47 -27.35 25.91 -1.14
CA ASP A 47 -26.68 27.21 -1.23
C ASP A 47 -25.37 27.25 -0.43
N PHE A 48 -25.36 26.76 0.81
CA PHE A 48 -24.15 26.74 1.63
C PHE A 48 -23.12 25.73 1.14
N MET A 49 -23.49 24.77 0.29
CA MET A 49 -22.52 23.84 -0.30
C MET A 49 -21.44 24.60 -1.07
N GLU A 50 -21.78 25.73 -1.71
CA GLU A 50 -20.84 26.61 -2.42
C GLU A 50 -19.67 27.04 -1.53
N LEU A 51 -19.94 27.34 -0.25
CA LEU A 51 -18.94 27.81 0.72
C LEU A 51 -17.90 26.75 1.08
N TYR A 52 -18.28 25.47 0.94
CA TYR A 52 -17.42 24.34 1.28
C TYR A 52 -16.78 23.69 0.05
N MET A 53 -16.89 24.32 -1.13
CA MET A 53 -16.31 23.86 -2.37
C MET A 53 -15.11 24.71 -2.77
N GLU A 54 -14.07 24.08 -3.28
CA GLU A 54 -12.86 24.76 -3.76
C GLU A 54 -12.34 24.09 -5.04
N GLY A 55 -11.59 24.82 -5.87
CA GLY A 55 -10.93 24.28 -7.06
C GLY A 55 -11.90 23.56 -8.01
N LYS A 56 -11.69 22.25 -8.23
CA LYS A 56 -12.52 21.44 -9.13
C LYS A 56 -13.95 21.28 -8.59
N GLY A 57 -14.11 21.22 -7.25
CA GLY A 57 -15.42 21.15 -6.60
C GLY A 57 -16.28 22.37 -6.89
N LEU A 58 -15.69 23.57 -6.79
CA LEU A 58 -16.40 24.82 -7.05
C LEU A 58 -16.78 24.99 -8.53
N LEU A 59 -15.89 24.61 -9.44
CA LEU A 59 -16.19 24.60 -10.88
C LEU A 59 -17.36 23.66 -11.22
N TRP A 60 -17.42 22.49 -10.57
CA TRP A 60 -18.54 21.56 -10.73
C TRP A 60 -19.85 22.16 -10.18
N TYR A 61 -19.81 22.80 -9.02
CA TYR A 61 -20.98 23.41 -8.40
C TYR A 61 -21.58 24.50 -9.31
N ASN A 62 -20.75 25.44 -9.77
CA ASN A 62 -21.18 26.53 -10.65
C ASN A 62 -21.76 26.02 -11.98
N ARG A 63 -21.27 24.91 -12.52
CA ARG A 63 -21.77 24.31 -13.76
C ARG A 63 -23.13 23.62 -13.60
N ASN A 64 -23.46 23.17 -12.40
CA ASN A 64 -24.65 22.37 -12.14
C ASN A 64 -25.68 23.08 -11.27
N LYS A 65 -25.42 24.32 -10.83
CA LYS A 65 -26.29 25.14 -9.99
C LYS A 65 -27.75 25.18 -10.50
N ASP A 66 -27.94 25.33 -11.80
CA ASP A 66 -29.27 25.39 -12.43
C ASP A 66 -30.04 24.05 -12.41
N LYS A 67 -29.40 22.96 -12.00
CA LYS A 67 -29.98 21.60 -11.95
C LYS A 67 -30.15 21.08 -10.52
N MET A 68 -29.76 21.87 -9.52
CA MET A 68 -29.77 21.50 -8.11
C MET A 68 -31.05 22.02 -7.45
N ASP A 69 -32.19 21.39 -7.76
CA ASP A 69 -33.50 21.78 -7.20
C ASP A 69 -33.74 21.20 -5.80
N THR A 70 -33.27 19.97 -5.55
CA THR A 70 -33.43 19.27 -4.27
C THR A 70 -32.09 18.71 -3.81
N TRP A 71 -31.93 18.52 -2.50
CA TRP A 71 -30.70 17.99 -1.94
C TRP A 71 -30.40 16.59 -2.49
N ASP A 72 -31.43 15.77 -2.71
CA ASP A 72 -31.28 14.44 -3.28
C ASP A 72 -30.73 14.47 -4.73
N ILE A 73 -31.17 15.43 -5.55
CA ILE A 73 -30.64 15.62 -6.90
C ILE A 73 -29.18 16.08 -6.83
N THR A 74 -28.89 17.07 -5.98
CA THR A 74 -27.53 17.60 -5.76
C THR A 74 -26.57 16.50 -5.32
N LYS A 75 -26.99 15.67 -4.36
CA LYS A 75 -26.22 14.52 -3.88
C LYS A 75 -25.97 13.50 -4.98
N SER A 76 -26.99 13.14 -5.75
CA SER A 76 -26.82 12.19 -6.87
C SER A 76 -25.87 12.73 -7.94
N LEU A 77 -25.95 14.02 -8.28
CA LEU A 77 -25.02 14.67 -9.21
C LEU A 77 -23.58 14.69 -8.66
N PHE A 78 -23.41 14.95 -7.37
CA PHE A 78 -22.12 14.97 -6.70
C PHE A 78 -21.48 13.58 -6.69
N GLU A 79 -22.23 12.57 -6.28
CA GLU A 79 -21.79 11.17 -6.29
C GLU A 79 -21.44 10.72 -7.71
N LYS A 80 -22.23 11.10 -8.72
CA LYS A 80 -21.95 10.73 -10.11
C LYS A 80 -20.64 11.33 -10.64
N GLU A 81 -20.34 12.59 -10.32
CA GLU A 81 -19.12 13.26 -10.81
C GLU A 81 -17.87 12.80 -10.05
N PHE A 82 -17.95 12.69 -8.73
CA PHE A 82 -16.77 12.49 -7.88
C PHE A 82 -16.60 11.04 -7.38
N ASP A 83 -17.69 10.28 -7.24
CA ASP A 83 -17.69 8.89 -6.77
C ASP A 83 -18.18 7.89 -7.85
N GLY A 84 -18.48 8.39 -9.06
CA GLY A 84 -19.04 7.60 -10.16
C GLY A 84 -18.05 6.61 -10.77
N LYS A 85 -18.27 6.20 -12.03
CA LYS A 85 -17.44 5.21 -12.72
C LYS A 85 -15.93 5.53 -12.70
N ASP A 86 -15.58 6.81 -12.68
CA ASP A 86 -14.20 7.25 -12.56
C ASP A 86 -13.58 6.91 -11.19
N GLY A 87 -14.36 6.93 -10.10
CA GLY A 87 -13.93 6.52 -8.78
C GLY A 87 -13.62 5.02 -8.70
N GLU A 88 -14.44 4.20 -9.35
CA GLU A 88 -14.23 2.75 -9.46
C GLU A 88 -12.97 2.42 -10.27
N ILE A 89 -12.80 3.05 -11.44
CA ILE A 89 -11.62 2.87 -12.31
C ILE A 89 -10.34 3.33 -11.61
N ARG A 90 -10.39 4.45 -10.88
CA ARG A 90 -9.26 4.91 -10.07
C ARG A 90 -8.94 3.94 -8.94
N ALA A 91 -9.94 3.44 -8.22
CA ALA A 91 -9.74 2.45 -7.18
C ALA A 91 -9.07 1.19 -7.73
N TRP A 92 -9.47 0.72 -8.91
CA TRP A 92 -8.79 -0.38 -9.61
C TRP A 92 -7.34 -0.08 -9.96
N THR A 93 -7.06 1.13 -10.44
CA THR A 93 -5.69 1.56 -10.79
C THR A 93 -4.82 1.64 -9.55
N GLU A 94 -5.33 2.21 -8.46
CA GLU A 94 -4.65 2.27 -7.17
C GLU A 94 -4.38 0.87 -6.61
N LEU A 95 -5.35 -0.05 -6.69
CA LEU A 95 -5.18 -1.46 -6.27
C LEU A 95 -4.05 -2.16 -7.02
N GLN A 96 -3.88 -1.89 -8.30
CA GLN A 96 -2.79 -2.48 -9.10
C GLN A 96 -1.42 -1.94 -8.71
N THR A 97 -1.35 -0.69 -8.28
CA THR A 97 -0.10 -0.05 -7.86
C THR A 97 0.22 -0.24 -6.37
N LEU A 98 -0.76 -0.67 -5.58
CA LEU A 98 -0.65 -0.83 -4.13
C LEU A 98 0.43 -1.87 -3.78
N LYS A 99 1.39 -1.47 -2.95
CA LYS A 99 2.45 -2.37 -2.46
C LYS A 99 2.54 -2.30 -0.94
N TYR A 100 2.69 -3.45 -0.30
CA TYR A 100 2.91 -3.55 1.13
C TYR A 100 4.19 -2.82 1.58
N ALA A 101 5.18 -2.68 0.68
CA ALA A 101 6.42 -1.97 0.98
C ALA A 101 6.24 -0.48 1.31
N ASP A 102 5.12 0.12 0.91
CA ASP A 102 4.82 1.54 1.17
C ASP A 102 4.21 1.76 2.57
N PHE A 103 4.00 0.68 3.35
CA PHE A 103 3.38 0.70 4.66
C PHE A 103 4.33 0.13 5.72
N SER A 104 4.27 0.70 6.92
CA SER A 104 5.06 0.24 8.07
C SER A 104 4.37 -0.88 8.85
N GLU A 105 3.04 -0.90 8.85
CA GLU A 105 2.22 -1.85 9.62
C GLU A 105 1.21 -2.57 8.72
N VAL A 106 0.92 -3.84 9.04
CA VAL A 106 -0.13 -4.65 8.37
C VAL A 106 -1.50 -3.99 8.51
N SER A 107 -1.79 -3.41 9.67
CA SER A 107 -3.05 -2.73 10.01
C SER A 107 -3.37 -1.58 9.04
N ASP A 108 -2.41 -0.69 8.80
CA ASP A 108 -2.56 0.45 7.90
C ASP A 108 -2.77 0.01 6.45
N PHE A 109 -2.02 -1.02 6.03
CA PHE A 109 -2.19 -1.63 4.72
C PHE A 109 -3.57 -2.26 4.57
N GLU A 110 -4.03 -3.01 5.58
CA GLU A 110 -5.36 -3.63 5.59
C GLU A 110 -6.47 -2.59 5.46
N ILE A 111 -6.41 -1.50 6.24
CA ILE A 111 -7.40 -0.42 6.18
C ILE A 111 -7.44 0.17 4.76
N ARG A 112 -6.27 0.45 4.18
CA ARG A 112 -6.18 1.04 2.84
C ARG A 112 -6.69 0.08 1.76
N LEU A 113 -6.31 -1.19 1.84
CA LEU A 113 -6.74 -2.25 0.92
C LEU A 113 -8.26 -2.43 0.99
N ASN A 114 -8.84 -2.58 2.17
CA ASN A 114 -10.28 -2.73 2.35
C ASN A 114 -11.05 -1.53 1.78
N LYS A 115 -10.57 -0.30 2.03
CA LYS A 115 -11.18 0.91 1.47
C LYS A 115 -11.22 0.87 -0.06
N LEU A 116 -10.12 0.43 -0.69
CA LEU A 116 -10.04 0.31 -2.14
C LEU A 116 -10.92 -0.80 -2.70
N LEU A 117 -10.97 -1.97 -2.04
CA LEU A 117 -11.81 -3.09 -2.45
C LEU A 117 -13.30 -2.72 -2.43
N ILE A 118 -13.75 -1.98 -1.41
CA ILE A 118 -15.12 -1.47 -1.31
C ILE A 118 -15.42 -0.50 -2.45
N LYS A 119 -14.52 0.46 -2.72
CA LYS A 119 -14.67 1.44 -3.81
C LYS A 119 -14.68 0.79 -5.19
N ALA A 120 -13.86 -0.23 -5.39
CA ALA A 120 -13.80 -1.01 -6.63
C ALA A 120 -14.95 -2.02 -6.77
N LYS A 121 -15.85 -2.11 -5.77
CA LYS A 121 -16.98 -3.06 -5.71
C LYS A 121 -16.57 -4.52 -5.91
N ILE A 122 -15.39 -4.88 -5.43
CA ILE A 122 -14.87 -6.25 -5.56
C ILE A 122 -15.48 -7.11 -4.46
N THR A 123 -16.44 -7.97 -4.84
CA THR A 123 -17.11 -8.89 -3.92
C THR A 123 -16.42 -10.25 -3.86
N ASP A 124 -15.78 -10.67 -4.96
CA ASP A 124 -15.17 -11.99 -5.11
C ASP A 124 -13.93 -12.17 -4.22
N GLU A 125 -13.99 -13.14 -3.32
CA GLU A 125 -12.94 -13.41 -2.34
C GLU A 125 -11.65 -13.93 -2.99
N SER A 126 -11.75 -14.67 -4.10
CA SER A 126 -10.59 -15.15 -4.85
C SER A 126 -9.85 -14.00 -5.51
N VAL A 127 -10.58 -13.00 -6.02
CA VAL A 127 -9.98 -11.78 -6.59
C VAL A 127 -9.30 -10.96 -5.50
N LYS A 128 -9.94 -10.80 -4.33
CA LYS A 128 -9.33 -10.11 -3.18
C LYS A 128 -8.02 -10.76 -2.75
N LEU A 129 -7.98 -12.09 -2.67
CA LEU A 129 -6.77 -12.84 -2.34
C LEU A 129 -5.67 -12.65 -3.40
N LYS A 130 -6.01 -12.69 -4.69
CA LYS A 130 -5.03 -12.43 -5.76
C LYS A 130 -4.44 -11.02 -5.66
N ILE A 131 -5.27 -10.02 -5.37
CA ILE A 131 -4.82 -8.63 -5.18
C ILE A 131 -3.89 -8.54 -3.96
N LEU A 132 -4.28 -9.13 -2.83
CA LEU A 132 -3.44 -9.19 -1.62
C LEU A 132 -2.08 -9.80 -1.92
N ILE A 133 -2.05 -10.98 -2.56
CA ILE A 133 -0.80 -11.66 -2.93
C ILE A 133 0.04 -10.78 -3.85
N SER A 134 -0.57 -10.14 -4.86
CA SER A 134 0.15 -9.29 -5.81
C SER A 134 0.78 -8.05 -5.17
N ALA A 135 0.13 -7.48 -4.15
CA ALA A 135 0.61 -6.31 -3.43
C ALA A 135 1.71 -6.63 -2.41
N MET A 136 1.90 -7.91 -2.05
CA MET A 136 2.76 -8.32 -0.95
C MET A 136 4.19 -8.67 -1.34
N LYS A 137 5.09 -8.65 -0.36
CA LYS A 137 6.49 -9.10 -0.54
C LYS A 137 6.53 -10.62 -0.77
N PRO A 138 7.52 -11.15 -1.51
CA PRO A 138 7.64 -12.59 -1.79
C PRO A 138 7.64 -13.51 -0.55
N LYS A 139 8.11 -13.01 0.60
CA LYS A 139 8.09 -13.72 1.89
C LYS A 139 6.66 -14.06 2.30
N TYR A 140 5.80 -13.06 2.37
CA TYR A 140 4.39 -13.21 2.75
C TYR A 140 3.56 -13.88 1.65
N GLN A 141 3.88 -13.65 0.37
CA GLN A 141 3.25 -14.40 -0.74
C GLN A 141 3.41 -15.92 -0.56
N LYS A 142 4.63 -16.37 -0.26
CA LYS A 142 4.91 -17.80 -0.02
C LYS A 142 4.14 -18.32 1.19
N LEU A 143 4.04 -17.53 2.26
CA LEU A 143 3.29 -17.90 3.46
C LEU A 143 1.80 -18.14 3.15
N VAL A 144 1.15 -17.18 2.48
CA VAL A 144 -0.28 -17.24 2.11
C VAL A 144 -0.57 -18.40 1.15
N ILE A 145 0.31 -18.63 0.17
CA ILE A 145 0.16 -19.75 -0.78
C ILE A 145 0.35 -21.10 -0.07
N LYS A 146 1.33 -21.21 0.82
CA LYS A 146 1.63 -22.44 1.57
C LYS A 146 0.53 -22.79 2.56
N SER A 147 -0.06 -21.78 3.22
CA SER A 147 -1.15 -21.96 4.18
C SER A 147 -2.51 -22.18 3.53
N LYS A 148 -2.63 -22.02 2.20
CA LYS A 148 -3.90 -22.11 1.45
C LYS A 148 -5.02 -21.28 2.10
N ALA A 149 -4.73 -20.02 2.42
CA ALA A 149 -5.72 -19.14 3.02
C ALA A 149 -6.94 -19.00 2.09
N GLU A 150 -8.13 -19.35 2.61
CA GLU A 150 -9.39 -19.30 1.85
C GLU A 150 -9.99 -17.89 1.80
N ASN A 151 -9.63 -17.03 2.76
CA ASN A 151 -10.22 -15.71 2.96
C ASN A 151 -9.12 -14.67 3.18
N ILE A 152 -9.40 -13.42 2.80
CA ILE A 152 -8.46 -12.30 2.97
C ILE A 152 -8.11 -12.07 4.45
N LYS A 153 -9.07 -12.27 5.36
CA LYS A 153 -8.89 -12.14 6.80
C LYS A 153 -7.87 -13.13 7.35
N LYS A 154 -8.04 -14.43 7.02
CA LYS A 154 -7.10 -15.48 7.41
C LYS A 154 -5.69 -15.20 6.87
N ALA A 155 -5.59 -14.68 5.65
CA ALA A 155 -4.31 -14.33 5.06
C ALA A 155 -3.63 -13.17 5.80
N LEU A 156 -4.38 -12.14 6.21
CA LEU A 156 -3.85 -11.00 6.97
C LEU A 156 -3.46 -11.39 8.40
N GLU A 157 -4.27 -12.21 9.08
CA GLU A 157 -3.96 -12.76 10.41
C GLU A 157 -2.62 -13.53 10.41
N LEU A 158 -2.42 -14.42 9.44
CA LEU A 158 -1.16 -15.17 9.31
C LEU A 158 0.05 -14.28 9.09
N ILE A 159 -0.14 -13.16 8.38
CA ILE A 159 0.95 -12.22 8.09
C ILE A 159 1.28 -11.40 9.31
N GLN A 160 0.27 -10.99 10.07
CA GLN A 160 0.46 -10.30 11.34
C GLN A 160 1.16 -11.21 12.35
N GLU A 161 0.75 -12.47 12.46
CA GLU A 161 1.42 -13.47 13.31
C GLU A 161 2.89 -13.65 12.93
N GLU A 162 3.20 -13.79 11.63
CA GLU A 162 4.59 -13.90 11.16
C GLU A 162 5.41 -12.64 11.47
N GLU A 163 4.83 -11.44 11.30
CA GLU A 163 5.52 -10.19 11.62
C GLU A 163 5.77 -10.01 13.12
N ASP A 164 4.81 -10.40 13.96
CA ASP A 164 4.97 -10.40 15.41
C ASP A 164 6.01 -11.44 15.85
N LEU A 165 6.03 -12.62 15.23
CA LEU A 165 7.07 -13.63 15.44
C LEU A 165 8.45 -13.10 15.05
N GLU A 166 8.59 -12.43 13.91
CA GLU A 166 9.84 -11.79 13.50
C GLU A 166 10.30 -10.71 14.48
N LYS A 167 9.39 -9.86 14.97
CA LYS A 167 9.70 -8.88 16.02
C LYS A 167 10.15 -9.55 17.31
N ILE A 168 9.54 -10.66 17.70
CA ILE A 168 9.91 -11.42 18.90
C ILE A 168 11.27 -12.10 18.74
N VAL A 169 11.54 -12.70 17.57
CA VAL A 169 12.84 -13.34 17.27
C VAL A 169 13.95 -12.30 17.19
N ASN A 170 13.70 -11.14 16.59
CA ASN A 170 14.69 -10.06 16.50
C ASN A 170 14.90 -9.30 17.82
N SER A 171 13.89 -9.23 18.71
CA SER A 171 14.01 -8.61 20.03
C SER A 171 14.65 -9.53 21.08
N LYS A 172 14.46 -10.84 20.96
CA LYS A 172 15.23 -11.84 21.72
C LYS A 172 16.52 -12.09 20.98
N GLY A 173 17.52 -11.23 21.19
CA GLY A 173 18.84 -11.31 20.56
C GLY A 173 19.40 -12.74 20.47
N ILE A 174 19.11 -13.40 19.35
CA ILE A 174 19.89 -14.47 18.77
C ILE A 174 20.51 -13.79 17.56
N SER A 175 21.78 -13.46 17.72
CA SER A 175 22.67 -12.96 16.70
C SER A 175 22.46 -13.67 15.36
N GLU A 176 22.09 -12.94 14.32
CA GLU A 176 22.63 -13.29 13.01
C GLU A 176 24.06 -12.78 12.96
N THR A 177 24.98 -13.70 13.26
CA THR A 177 26.29 -13.72 12.62
C THR A 177 26.06 -13.45 11.15
N LYS A 178 26.65 -12.38 10.66
CA LYS A 178 26.61 -11.93 9.26
C LYS A 178 26.74 -13.14 8.34
N GLU A 179 25.67 -13.48 7.62
CA GLU A 179 25.84 -14.12 6.33
C GLU A 179 26.54 -13.09 5.44
N ASP A 180 27.79 -13.40 5.07
CA ASP A 180 28.56 -12.68 4.08
C ASP A 180 27.79 -12.64 2.74
N GLN A 181 27.04 -11.56 2.52
CA GLN A 181 26.78 -11.06 1.18
C GLN A 181 27.80 -9.96 0.87
N PHE A 182 29.02 -10.40 0.52
CA PHE A 182 29.93 -9.58 -0.26
C PHE A 182 29.46 -9.59 -1.72
N VAL A 183 28.42 -8.82 -2.04
CA VAL A 183 28.14 -8.44 -3.44
C VAL A 183 28.56 -6.98 -3.60
N GLN A 184 29.88 -6.79 -3.76
CA GLN A 184 30.44 -5.52 -4.17
C GLN A 184 30.01 -5.19 -5.61
N LYS A 185 29.11 -4.21 -5.70
CA LYS A 185 29.14 -3.06 -6.61
C LYS A 185 30.21 -3.16 -7.71
N LYS A 186 29.81 -3.52 -8.93
CA LYS A 186 30.61 -3.33 -10.15
C LYS A 186 30.72 -1.85 -10.48
N GLU A 187 31.73 -1.17 -9.95
CA GLU A 187 32.33 -0.03 -10.63
C GLU A 187 33.29 -0.56 -11.71
N ARG A 188 33.04 -0.17 -12.95
CA ARG A 188 33.84 -0.60 -14.11
C ARG A 188 35.17 0.14 -14.07
N THR A 189 36.24 -0.56 -13.72
CA THR A 189 37.61 -0.11 -13.98
C THR A 189 38.23 -1.03 -15.02
N VAL A 190 38.47 -0.47 -16.21
CA VAL A 190 39.15 -1.14 -17.32
C VAL A 190 40.60 -1.39 -16.91
N VAL A 191 41.01 -2.65 -16.81
CA VAL A 191 42.44 -3.00 -16.69
C VAL A 191 42.79 -4.03 -17.75
N LYS A 192 43.81 -3.70 -18.53
CA LYS A 192 44.31 -4.43 -19.71
C LYS A 192 44.71 -5.86 -19.34
N THR A 193 44.18 -6.82 -20.11
CA THR A 193 44.53 -8.24 -20.12
C THR A 193 46.01 -8.44 -20.44
N HIS A 194 46.79 -8.99 -19.50
CA HIS A 194 48.04 -9.69 -19.82
C HIS A 194 47.70 -11.10 -20.30
N LYS A 195 48.31 -11.49 -21.42
CA LYS A 195 48.17 -12.80 -22.05
C LYS A 195 48.68 -13.90 -21.12
N ILE A 196 47.88 -14.95 -20.96
CA ILE A 196 48.24 -16.18 -20.25
C ILE A 196 48.95 -17.07 -21.27
N GLU A 197 50.27 -17.20 -21.14
CA GLU A 197 51.09 -18.09 -21.99
C GLU A 197 51.65 -19.30 -21.23
N ASP A 198 51.58 -19.33 -19.89
CA ASP A 198 52.18 -20.41 -19.07
C ASP A 198 51.16 -21.33 -18.39
N SER A 199 50.31 -22.00 -19.18
CA SER A 199 49.37 -23.00 -18.65
C SER A 199 50.01 -24.36 -18.33
N GLN A 200 51.23 -24.63 -18.79
CA GLN A 200 51.88 -25.94 -18.57
C GLN A 200 52.45 -26.10 -17.16
N ASP A 201 52.99 -25.04 -16.55
CA ASP A 201 53.59 -25.13 -15.22
C ASP A 201 52.56 -25.32 -14.10
N ILE A 202 51.36 -24.75 -14.27
CA ILE A 202 50.25 -24.89 -13.32
C ILE A 202 49.68 -26.32 -13.34
N VAL A 203 49.59 -26.92 -14.53
CA VAL A 203 49.12 -28.30 -14.68
C VAL A 203 50.17 -29.28 -14.13
N LYS A 204 51.46 -29.01 -14.33
CA LYS A 204 52.54 -29.83 -13.77
C LYS A 204 52.57 -29.80 -12.23
N THR A 205 52.37 -28.64 -11.62
CA THR A 205 52.32 -28.53 -10.15
C THR A 205 51.10 -29.25 -9.55
N LEU A 206 49.97 -29.29 -10.26
CA LEU A 206 48.79 -30.04 -9.83
C LEU A 206 48.98 -31.56 -9.91
N ILE A 207 49.68 -32.05 -10.94
CA ILE A 207 49.99 -33.48 -11.09
C ILE A 207 50.97 -33.95 -10.01
N GLU A 208 52.03 -33.17 -9.73
CA GLU A 208 52.99 -33.50 -8.67
C GLU A 208 52.35 -33.50 -7.27
N GLY A 209 51.33 -32.67 -7.04
CA GLY A 209 50.55 -32.69 -5.79
C GLY A 209 49.72 -33.96 -5.62
N PHE A 210 49.22 -34.52 -6.72
CA PHE A 210 48.38 -35.72 -6.71
C PHE A 210 49.21 -36.99 -6.46
N ASP A 211 50.40 -37.10 -7.05
CA ASP A 211 51.31 -38.23 -6.82
C ASP A 211 51.82 -38.29 -5.38
N ARG A 212 52.02 -37.13 -4.74
CA ARG A 212 52.40 -37.05 -3.31
C ARG A 212 51.28 -37.54 -2.37
N LEU A 213 50.01 -37.41 -2.77
CA LEU A 213 48.88 -37.85 -1.97
C LEU A 213 48.60 -39.35 -2.13
N ASN A 214 48.97 -39.94 -3.28
CA ASN A 214 48.66 -41.33 -3.60
C ASN A 214 49.61 -42.36 -2.95
N ILE A 215 50.72 -41.92 -2.35
CA ILE A 215 51.69 -42.79 -1.66
C ILE A 215 51.29 -43.05 -0.18
N ASN A 216 50.38 -42.26 0.40
CA ASN A 216 49.97 -42.38 1.80
C ASN A 216 48.69 -43.20 2.04
N ILE A 217 48.20 -43.97 1.06
CA ILE A 217 46.94 -44.73 1.18
C ILE A 217 47.13 -46.26 1.01
N ILE A 218 48.37 -46.77 1.06
CA ILE A 218 48.61 -48.23 1.12
C ILE A 218 49.58 -48.55 2.26
N GLU A 219 49.02 -48.72 3.46
CA GLU A 219 49.49 -49.68 4.48
C GLU A 219 48.36 -50.67 4.76
#